data_AF-A0A1Q3LYS5-F1
#
_entry.id   AF-A0A1Q3LYS5-F1
#
_cell.length_a   1.000
_cell.length_b   1.000
_cell.length_c   1.000
_cell.angle_alpha   90.00
_cell.angle_beta   90.00
_cell.angle_gamma   90.00
#
_symmetry.space_group_name_H-M   'P 1'
#
loop_
_entity.id
_entity.type
_entity.pdbx_description
1 polymer ?
#
loop_
_entity_poly.entity_id
_entity_poly.type
_entity_poly.pdbx_seq_one_letter_code
_entity_poly.pdbx_strand_id
1 'polypeptide(L)'
;MKKIVAFLAFSFFTIATYAQQDSELKKPLTDIKSLLKNKTGEDNRETAIAMITNYMATSQYAKDNLGNLRNDQGHPKQTTNKEGKTGWYWATTQNDGFVFYTLFNNQIHAVDRGFRKIYANNKTEHGVYGFPISEPFGIKNGGAVQQFEFGNMYYNPNAPDTKFELHGTYGKINEKYGSQGWENGKLGYPMEDEKSCPIKGAKKGNYYAQVGSVQFFEGGAIWYNMQAKQVAIVHNGPVMERLHQLGWEIGDLGYPTMDAYEWKNKGGLVQQFEEGDIRWKYGTAEAFSIKKKNNIYSLYLQNQDRLGFPINEEMNVGGIITQSFEKGNITGGKVTISK
;
A
#
# COMPACT_ATOMS: atom_id res chain seq x y z
N MET A 1 28.07 -2.45 3.74
CA MET A 1 26.66 -2.01 3.85
C MET A 1 26.51 -0.52 4.17
N LYS A 2 27.36 0.13 4.99
CA LYS A 2 27.27 1.59 5.28
C LYS A 2 27.45 2.56 4.09
N LYS A 3 28.15 2.16 3.01
CA LYS A 3 28.36 3.02 1.81
C LYS A 3 27.14 3.16 0.89
N ILE A 4 26.19 2.21 0.94
CA ILE A 4 25.00 2.23 0.08
C ILE A 4 23.93 3.16 0.68
N VAL A 5 23.81 3.18 2.01
CA VAL A 5 22.87 4.04 2.75
C VAL A 5 23.20 5.52 2.59
N ALA A 6 24.48 5.90 2.64
CA ALA A 6 24.90 7.30 2.47
C ALA A 6 24.60 7.87 1.06
N PHE A 7 24.61 7.01 0.02
CA PHE A 7 24.32 7.43 -1.35
C PHE A 7 22.82 7.48 -1.66
N LEU A 8 22.02 6.60 -1.04
CA LEU A 8 20.55 6.67 -1.08
C LEU A 8 20.05 7.94 -0.39
N ALA A 9 20.62 8.27 0.77
CA ALA A 9 20.31 9.53 1.45
C ALA A 9 20.64 10.75 0.57
N PHE A 10 21.73 10.71 -0.21
CA PHE A 10 22.15 11.82 -1.09
C PHE A 10 21.20 12.05 -2.28
N SER A 11 20.67 10.98 -2.90
CA SER A 11 19.67 11.12 -3.99
C SER A 11 18.35 11.70 -3.46
N PHE A 12 17.90 11.26 -2.28
CA PHE A 12 16.67 11.78 -1.69
C PHE A 12 16.81 13.19 -1.07
N PHE A 13 17.98 13.56 -0.53
CA PHE A 13 18.26 14.91 -0.02
C PHE A 13 18.17 15.97 -1.12
N THR A 14 18.54 15.61 -2.35
CA THR A 14 18.51 16.51 -3.51
C THR A 14 17.06 16.79 -3.95
N ILE A 15 16.15 15.83 -3.80
CA ILE A 15 14.74 15.92 -4.24
C ILE A 15 13.90 16.85 -3.34
N ALA A 16 14.22 16.96 -2.04
CA ALA A 16 13.46 17.76 -1.07
C ALA A 16 13.56 19.29 -1.27
N THR A 17 14.48 19.77 -2.12
CA THR A 17 14.80 21.21 -2.23
C THR A 17 14.14 21.91 -3.44
N TYR A 18 13.42 21.20 -4.34
CA TYR A 18 13.16 21.71 -5.71
C TYR A 18 11.70 21.86 -6.17
N ALA A 19 10.74 21.99 -5.27
CA ALA A 19 9.31 22.10 -5.64
C ALA A 19 8.84 23.49 -6.19
N GLN A 20 9.73 24.37 -6.70
CA GLN A 20 9.33 25.76 -7.01
C GLN A 20 9.78 26.38 -8.35
N GLN A 21 10.30 25.63 -9.32
CA GLN A 21 10.68 26.25 -10.60
C GLN A 21 10.49 25.30 -11.79
N ASP A 22 9.33 25.37 -12.45
CA ASP A 22 9.15 24.68 -13.74
C ASP A 22 8.16 25.42 -14.66
N SER A 23 8.55 26.62 -15.13
CA SER A 23 7.76 27.39 -16.10
C SER A 23 8.48 27.78 -17.40
N GLU A 24 9.70 27.29 -17.66
CA GLU A 24 10.50 27.74 -18.83
C GLU A 24 11.15 26.59 -19.62
N LEU A 25 10.37 25.76 -20.33
CA LEU A 25 10.92 24.79 -21.30
C LEU A 25 10.03 24.70 -22.57
N LYS A 26 10.07 25.73 -23.42
CA LYS A 26 9.32 25.78 -24.70
C LYS A 26 10.17 25.61 -25.99
N LYS A 27 11.47 25.35 -25.91
CA LYS A 27 12.36 25.38 -27.10
C LYS A 27 12.85 24.06 -27.74
N PRO A 28 12.56 22.83 -27.26
CA PRO A 28 12.80 21.59 -28.03
C PRO A 28 11.53 20.94 -28.63
N LEU A 29 10.32 21.41 -28.30
CA LEU A 29 9.07 20.71 -28.66
C LEU A 29 8.74 20.68 -30.16
N THR A 30 9.33 21.56 -30.98
CA THR A 30 8.91 21.77 -32.38
C THR A 30 9.36 20.63 -33.30
N ASP A 31 10.55 20.07 -33.10
CA ASP A 31 11.07 18.94 -33.90
C ASP A 31 10.49 17.58 -33.47
N ILE A 32 10.09 17.45 -32.22
CA ILE A 32 9.44 16.22 -31.71
C ILE A 32 8.04 16.07 -32.30
N LYS A 33 7.30 17.17 -32.47
CA LYS A 33 5.95 17.16 -33.05
C LYS A 33 5.90 16.74 -34.52
N SER A 34 6.99 16.91 -35.28
CA SER A 34 7.07 16.47 -36.67
C SER A 34 7.33 14.96 -36.78
N LEU A 35 8.10 14.39 -35.85
CA LEU A 35 8.36 12.94 -35.74
C LEU A 35 7.10 12.14 -35.36
N LEU A 36 6.21 12.71 -34.55
CA LEU A 36 4.97 12.05 -34.08
C LEU A 36 3.86 11.94 -35.15
N LYS A 37 3.94 12.67 -36.26
CA LYS A 37 2.81 12.78 -37.22
C LYS A 37 2.66 11.60 -38.16
N ASN A 38 3.69 10.79 -38.32
CA ASN A 38 3.65 9.60 -39.15
C ASN A 38 4.44 8.54 -38.42
N LYS A 39 3.91 7.32 -38.31
CA LYS A 39 4.60 6.04 -38.56
C LYS A 39 4.17 4.89 -37.62
N THR A 40 4.30 3.66 -38.13
CA THR A 40 3.92 2.38 -37.50
C THR A 40 5.15 1.51 -37.25
N GLY A 41 5.17 0.77 -36.13
CA GLY A 41 6.01 -0.42 -35.91
C GLY A 41 7.49 -0.17 -35.57
N GLU A 42 8.27 0.37 -36.51
CA GLU A 42 9.75 0.41 -36.42
C GLU A 42 10.29 1.84 -36.29
N ASP A 43 9.60 2.76 -36.95
CA ASP A 43 9.79 4.20 -36.89
C ASP A 43 9.53 4.86 -35.52
N ASN A 44 8.83 4.14 -34.62
CA ASN A 44 8.64 4.58 -33.24
C ASN A 44 9.92 4.41 -32.41
N ARG A 45 10.90 3.61 -32.84
CA ARG A 45 12.18 3.43 -32.13
C ARG A 45 13.05 4.67 -32.21
N GLU A 46 13.17 5.27 -33.40
CA GLU A 46 13.91 6.53 -33.57
C GLU A 46 13.26 7.67 -32.79
N THR A 47 11.92 7.70 -32.78
CA THR A 47 11.17 8.65 -31.93
C THR A 47 11.47 8.42 -30.45
N ALA A 48 11.49 7.16 -29.99
CA ALA A 48 11.83 6.83 -28.62
C ALA A 48 13.28 7.21 -28.28
N ILE A 49 14.23 6.96 -29.18
CA ILE A 49 15.64 7.38 -29.04
C ILE A 49 15.72 8.89 -28.91
N ALA A 50 15.07 9.64 -29.79
CA ALA A 50 15.07 11.10 -29.76
C ALA A 50 14.44 11.65 -28.47
N MET A 51 13.29 11.12 -28.07
CA MET A 51 12.59 11.53 -26.85
C MET A 51 13.42 11.26 -25.59
N ILE A 52 13.96 10.05 -25.45
CA ILE A 52 14.79 9.66 -24.31
C ILE A 52 16.09 10.48 -24.29
N THR A 53 16.76 10.65 -25.44
CA THR A 53 17.99 11.43 -25.52
C THR A 53 17.76 12.90 -25.16
N ASN A 54 16.67 13.50 -25.66
CA ASN A 54 16.30 14.86 -25.31
C ASN A 54 15.98 14.99 -23.81
N TYR A 55 15.25 14.04 -23.23
CA TYR A 55 14.99 14.00 -21.79
C TYR A 55 16.32 13.94 -21.00
N MET A 56 17.24 13.05 -21.36
CA MET A 56 18.55 12.95 -20.69
C MET A 56 19.37 14.23 -20.80
N ALA A 57 19.24 14.98 -21.89
CA ALA A 57 19.96 16.24 -22.11
C ALA A 57 19.33 17.45 -21.42
N THR A 58 18.01 17.45 -21.21
CA THR A 58 17.25 18.64 -20.78
C THR A 58 16.66 18.52 -19.38
N SER A 59 16.29 17.32 -18.94
CA SER A 59 15.74 17.08 -17.60
C SER A 59 16.80 17.29 -16.53
N GLN A 60 16.52 18.16 -15.58
CA GLN A 60 17.39 18.37 -14.42
C GLN A 60 17.46 17.10 -13.56
N TYR A 61 16.31 16.47 -13.32
CA TYR A 61 16.25 15.20 -12.59
C TYR A 61 17.14 14.12 -13.20
N ALA A 62 17.14 13.99 -14.54
CA ALA A 62 17.99 13.02 -15.23
C ALA A 62 19.49 13.29 -15.01
N LYS A 63 19.90 14.56 -15.09
CA LYS A 63 21.29 14.98 -14.85
C LYS A 63 21.74 14.67 -13.43
N ASP A 64 20.86 14.90 -12.46
CA ASP A 64 21.19 14.74 -11.04
C ASP A 64 21.21 13.27 -10.61
N ASN A 65 20.32 12.45 -11.16
CA ASN A 65 20.06 11.11 -10.61
C ASN A 65 20.51 9.96 -11.51
N LEU A 66 20.47 10.11 -12.84
CA LEU A 66 20.60 8.96 -13.74
C LEU A 66 22.01 8.80 -14.33
N GLY A 67 22.77 9.89 -14.46
CA GLY A 67 24.02 9.90 -15.23
C GLY A 67 23.76 9.64 -16.72
N ASN A 68 24.79 9.29 -17.49
CA ASN A 68 24.61 9.05 -18.94
C ASN A 68 23.89 7.72 -19.22
N LEU A 69 23.26 7.60 -20.39
CA LEU A 69 22.78 6.32 -20.90
C LEU A 69 23.96 5.37 -21.12
N ARG A 70 23.81 4.10 -20.74
CA ARG A 70 24.78 3.07 -21.09
C ARG A 70 24.33 2.41 -22.39
N ASN A 71 25.27 2.28 -23.33
CA ASN A 71 25.05 1.62 -24.63
C ASN A 71 25.31 0.10 -24.57
N ASP A 72 25.65 -0.43 -23.39
CA ASP A 72 26.00 -1.84 -23.16
C ASP A 72 24.84 -2.82 -23.41
N GLN A 73 23.59 -2.34 -23.46
CA GLN A 73 22.40 -3.16 -23.77
C GLN A 73 21.72 -2.83 -25.11
N GLY A 74 22.31 -1.93 -25.92
CA GLY A 74 21.74 -1.44 -27.18
C GLY A 74 20.73 -0.29 -27.02
N HIS A 75 19.99 0.01 -28.10
CA HIS A 75 18.94 1.05 -28.15
C HIS A 75 17.67 0.63 -27.36
N PRO A 76 16.70 1.54 -27.09
CA PRO A 76 15.54 1.23 -26.27
C PRO A 76 14.72 0.09 -26.89
N LYS A 77 14.06 -0.67 -26.03
CA LYS A 77 13.25 -1.83 -26.40
C LYS A 77 11.78 -1.52 -26.19
N GLN A 78 10.94 -1.98 -27.11
CA GLN A 78 9.51 -1.88 -26.95
C GLN A 78 9.07 -2.75 -25.77
N THR A 79 8.10 -2.27 -25.00
CA THR A 79 7.51 -2.98 -23.88
C THR A 79 6.01 -2.72 -23.81
N THR A 80 5.30 -3.59 -23.11
CA THR A 80 3.85 -3.53 -22.92
C THR A 80 3.51 -3.95 -21.49
N ASN A 81 2.72 -3.14 -20.78
CA ASN A 81 2.27 -3.48 -19.43
C ASN A 81 1.16 -4.57 -19.47
N LYS A 82 0.72 -5.02 -18.30
CA LYS A 82 -0.34 -6.03 -18.15
C LYS A 82 -1.72 -5.62 -18.71
N GLU A 83 -1.95 -4.33 -18.93
CA GLU A 83 -3.18 -3.78 -19.52
C GLU A 83 -3.08 -3.53 -21.03
N GLY A 84 -1.97 -3.92 -21.67
CA GLY A 84 -1.76 -3.73 -23.10
C GLY A 84 -1.29 -2.33 -23.50
N LYS A 85 -1.00 -1.43 -22.55
CA LYS A 85 -0.39 -0.13 -22.86
C LYS A 85 1.06 -0.33 -23.25
N THR A 86 1.48 0.35 -24.30
CA THR A 86 2.80 0.19 -24.90
C THR A 86 3.73 1.35 -24.59
N GLY A 87 5.02 1.06 -24.58
CA GLY A 87 6.08 2.02 -24.35
C GLY A 87 7.41 1.51 -24.89
N TRP A 88 8.44 2.29 -24.63
CA TRP A 88 9.83 1.95 -24.87
C TRP A 88 10.59 2.13 -23.55
N TYR A 89 11.50 1.22 -23.24
CA TYR A 89 12.32 1.33 -22.03
C TYR A 89 13.80 1.23 -22.36
N TRP A 90 14.60 2.01 -21.62
CA TRP A 90 16.05 1.95 -21.59
C TRP A 90 16.50 1.48 -20.21
N ALA A 91 17.17 0.34 -20.16
CA ALA A 91 17.30 -0.44 -18.94
C ALA A 91 18.44 -0.01 -17.99
N THR A 92 19.48 0.65 -18.54
CA THR A 92 20.70 0.96 -17.80
C THR A 92 21.22 2.36 -18.12
N THR A 93 21.16 3.22 -17.10
CA THR A 93 21.94 4.46 -17.03
C THR A 93 23.21 4.23 -16.19
N GLN A 94 24.14 5.18 -16.17
CA GLN A 94 25.38 5.09 -15.38
C GLN A 94 25.12 4.87 -13.89
N ASN A 95 24.04 5.47 -13.37
CA ASN A 95 23.62 5.34 -11.98
C ASN A 95 22.52 4.29 -11.78
N ASP A 96 22.44 3.27 -12.64
CA ASP A 96 21.47 2.18 -12.55
C ASP A 96 20.01 2.66 -12.48
N GLY A 97 19.60 3.54 -13.40
CA GLY A 97 18.21 3.92 -13.58
C GLY A 97 17.53 3.20 -14.76
N PHE A 98 16.20 3.20 -14.75
CA PHE A 98 15.36 2.90 -15.92
C PHE A 98 14.79 4.19 -16.49
N VAL A 99 14.67 4.30 -17.82
CA VAL A 99 13.97 5.41 -18.48
C VAL A 99 12.89 4.86 -19.39
N PHE A 100 11.66 5.33 -19.21
CA PHE A 100 10.50 4.89 -19.98
C PHE A 100 9.96 6.03 -20.84
N TYR A 101 9.66 5.72 -22.10
CA TYR A 101 8.83 6.52 -22.99
C TYR A 101 7.49 5.83 -23.19
N THR A 102 6.41 6.43 -22.69
CA THR A 102 5.08 5.84 -22.70
C THR A 102 4.25 6.40 -23.85
N LEU A 103 3.71 5.54 -24.71
CA LEU A 103 3.01 5.97 -25.93
C LEU A 103 1.60 6.49 -25.67
N PHE A 104 0.95 6.01 -24.60
CA PHE A 104 -0.44 6.36 -24.28
C PHE A 104 -0.62 7.80 -23.78
N ASN A 105 0.45 8.43 -23.28
CA ASN A 105 0.44 9.82 -22.81
C ASN A 105 1.60 10.66 -23.39
N ASN A 106 2.47 10.06 -24.20
CA ASN A 106 3.63 10.71 -24.81
C ASN A 106 4.56 11.38 -23.78
N GLN A 107 4.82 10.70 -22.66
CA GLN A 107 5.67 11.20 -21.58
C GLN A 107 6.92 10.34 -21.39
N ILE A 108 7.93 10.96 -20.78
CA ILE A 108 9.15 10.29 -20.33
C ILE A 108 9.18 10.35 -18.81
N HIS A 109 9.37 9.19 -18.17
CA HIS A 109 9.58 9.10 -16.73
C HIS A 109 10.69 8.10 -16.44
N ALA A 110 11.53 8.43 -15.47
CA ALA A 110 12.61 7.55 -15.04
C ALA A 110 12.35 6.93 -13.66
N VAL A 111 12.90 5.75 -13.44
CA VAL A 111 12.97 5.13 -12.11
C VAL A 111 14.45 5.05 -11.74
N ASP A 112 14.86 5.88 -10.79
CA ASP A 112 16.27 5.93 -10.37
C ASP A 112 16.66 4.72 -9.51
N ARG A 113 17.94 4.70 -9.11
CA ARG A 113 18.49 3.66 -8.21
C ARG A 113 17.74 3.49 -6.89
N GLY A 114 17.06 4.54 -6.41
CA GLY A 114 16.34 4.54 -5.14
C GLY A 114 15.16 3.59 -5.20
N PHE A 115 14.33 3.71 -6.24
CA PHE A 115 13.12 2.87 -6.40
C PHE A 115 13.32 1.65 -7.30
N ARG A 116 14.39 1.62 -8.11
CA ARG A 116 14.63 0.57 -9.11
C ARG A 116 14.56 -0.84 -8.56
N LYS A 117 15.12 -1.09 -7.37
CA LYS A 117 15.16 -2.45 -6.80
C LYS A 117 13.76 -3.00 -6.55
N ILE A 118 12.88 -2.20 -5.94
CA ILE A 118 11.49 -2.60 -5.67
C ILE A 118 10.75 -2.79 -6.99
N TYR A 119 10.91 -1.85 -7.92
CA TYR A 119 10.25 -1.94 -9.22
C TYR A 119 10.68 -3.19 -10.00
N ALA A 120 11.98 -3.49 -10.05
CA ALA A 120 12.52 -4.68 -10.71
C ALA A 120 12.07 -5.99 -10.05
N ASN A 121 12.10 -6.08 -8.71
CA ASN A 121 11.62 -7.26 -7.98
C ASN A 121 10.13 -7.53 -8.22
N ASN A 122 9.37 -6.48 -8.51
CA ASN A 122 7.95 -6.54 -8.83
C ASN A 122 7.67 -6.59 -10.33
N LYS A 123 8.62 -7.10 -11.15
CA LYS A 123 8.50 -7.31 -12.60
C LYS A 123 8.27 -6.03 -13.42
N THR A 124 8.77 -4.90 -12.94
CA THR A 124 8.75 -3.59 -13.63
C THR A 124 7.35 -3.24 -14.16
N GLU A 125 7.25 -2.68 -15.36
CA GLU A 125 6.01 -2.27 -16.02
C GLU A 125 5.08 -3.45 -16.31
N HIS A 126 5.61 -4.68 -16.36
CA HIS A 126 4.82 -5.89 -16.56
C HIS A 126 4.10 -6.34 -15.29
N GLY A 127 4.46 -5.77 -14.13
CA GLY A 127 4.02 -6.25 -12.84
C GLY A 127 2.91 -5.44 -12.19
N VAL A 128 2.98 -5.36 -10.85
CA VAL A 128 1.89 -4.81 -10.05
C VAL A 128 1.76 -3.30 -10.19
N TYR A 129 2.85 -2.57 -10.42
CA TYR A 129 2.89 -1.10 -10.47
C TYR A 129 2.55 -0.51 -11.85
N GLY A 130 2.84 -1.19 -12.96
CA GLY A 130 2.73 -0.62 -14.30
C GLY A 130 3.85 0.39 -14.59
N PHE A 131 3.69 1.22 -15.63
CA PHE A 131 4.68 2.25 -15.97
C PHE A 131 4.80 3.34 -14.89
N PRO A 132 5.97 3.97 -14.73
CA PRO A 132 6.07 5.21 -13.98
C PRO A 132 5.27 6.32 -14.69
N ILE A 133 4.57 7.13 -13.90
CA ILE A 133 3.77 8.28 -14.40
C ILE A 133 4.23 9.61 -13.81
N SER A 134 5.25 9.58 -12.95
CA SER A 134 5.94 10.74 -12.41
C SER A 134 7.43 10.44 -12.23
N GLU A 135 8.23 11.48 -12.14
CA GLU A 135 9.49 11.41 -11.40
C GLU A 135 9.21 11.35 -9.89
N PRO A 136 10.16 10.85 -9.08
CA PRO A 136 10.12 11.03 -7.63
C PRO A 136 10.02 12.49 -7.22
N PHE A 137 9.15 12.79 -6.25
CA PHE A 137 9.04 14.12 -5.64
C PHE A 137 8.96 14.04 -4.12
N GLY A 138 9.33 15.15 -3.46
CA GLY A 138 9.36 15.24 -2.00
C GLY A 138 7.97 15.24 -1.37
N ILE A 139 7.85 14.58 -0.22
CA ILE A 139 6.64 14.51 0.62
C ILE A 139 7.02 14.82 2.07
N LYS A 140 6.05 14.73 3.00
CA LYS A 140 6.21 15.16 4.40
C LYS A 140 7.47 14.58 5.06
N ASN A 141 8.00 15.27 6.07
CA ASN A 141 9.16 14.81 6.86
C ASN A 141 10.41 14.48 6.03
N GLY A 142 10.56 15.07 4.84
CA GLY A 142 11.71 14.84 3.95
C GLY A 142 11.64 13.51 3.19
N GLY A 143 10.50 12.82 3.20
CA GLY A 143 10.29 11.63 2.39
C GLY A 143 10.21 11.93 0.90
N ALA A 144 10.16 10.88 0.09
CA ALA A 144 9.91 10.99 -1.34
C ALA A 144 8.89 9.94 -1.79
N VAL A 145 8.14 10.24 -2.85
CA VAL A 145 7.25 9.29 -3.49
C VAL A 145 7.43 9.32 -5.00
N GLN A 146 7.33 8.16 -5.63
CA GLN A 146 7.18 8.04 -7.07
C GLN A 146 5.84 7.38 -7.41
N GLN A 147 5.12 7.95 -8.38
CA GLN A 147 3.83 7.44 -8.82
C GLN A 147 3.95 6.54 -10.04
N PHE A 148 3.17 5.47 -10.03
CA PHE A 148 3.04 4.50 -11.12
C PHE A 148 1.56 4.33 -11.46
N GLU A 149 1.25 3.69 -12.59
CA GLU A 149 -0.12 3.53 -13.07
C GLU A 149 -1.07 2.88 -12.06
N PHE A 150 -0.58 1.92 -11.28
CA PHE A 150 -1.40 1.11 -10.39
C PHE A 150 -0.95 1.18 -8.93
N GLY A 151 -0.05 2.08 -8.59
CA GLY A 151 0.55 2.15 -7.27
C GLY A 151 1.57 3.25 -7.11
N ASN A 152 2.19 3.30 -5.94
CA ASN A 152 3.19 4.30 -5.59
C ASN A 152 4.30 3.65 -4.77
N MET A 153 5.51 4.18 -4.86
CA MET A 153 6.63 3.78 -4.01
C MET A 153 7.09 4.95 -3.16
N TYR A 154 7.35 4.70 -1.88
CA TYR A 154 7.65 5.70 -0.87
C TYR A 154 9.02 5.44 -0.28
N TYR A 155 9.73 6.54 -0.04
CA TYR A 155 10.90 6.60 0.80
C TYR A 155 10.57 7.36 2.09
N ASN A 156 10.83 6.74 3.24
CA ASN A 156 10.72 7.33 4.56
C ASN A 156 12.12 7.41 5.21
N PRO A 157 12.77 8.59 5.23
CA PRO A 157 14.10 8.73 5.82
C PRO A 157 14.10 8.62 7.35
N ASN A 158 12.93 8.69 7.99
CA ASN A 158 12.79 8.64 9.45
C ASN A 158 12.28 7.28 9.92
N ALA A 159 12.32 6.26 9.06
CA ALA A 159 11.92 4.92 9.42
C ALA A 159 12.80 4.40 10.58
N PRO A 160 12.24 3.63 11.53
CA PRO A 160 12.99 3.17 12.71
C PRO A 160 14.07 2.13 12.37
N ASP A 161 14.02 1.54 11.17
CA ASP A 161 15.00 0.59 10.63
C ASP A 161 15.06 0.75 9.11
N THR A 162 16.25 0.61 8.54
CA THR A 162 16.52 0.59 7.10
C THR A 162 15.62 -0.35 6.29
N LYS A 163 15.16 -1.47 6.88
CA LYS A 163 14.23 -2.39 6.20
C LYS A 163 12.84 -1.80 5.94
N PHE A 164 12.51 -0.69 6.61
CA PHE A 164 11.23 0.02 6.54
C PHE A 164 11.30 1.32 5.74
N GLU A 165 12.48 1.69 5.23
CA GLU A 165 12.70 2.98 4.57
C GLU A 165 12.04 3.07 3.19
N LEU A 166 11.81 1.94 2.51
CA LEU A 166 11.43 1.94 1.11
C LEU A 166 10.37 0.87 0.84
N HIS A 167 9.14 1.28 0.54
CA HIS A 167 8.02 0.37 0.29
C HIS A 167 7.08 0.89 -0.77
N GLY A 168 6.46 -0.01 -1.51
CA GLY A 168 5.42 0.33 -2.47
C GLY A 168 4.06 -0.22 -2.08
N THR A 169 3.02 0.48 -2.53
CA THR A 169 1.62 0.09 -2.37
C THR A 169 0.95 0.14 -3.73
N TYR A 170 0.04 -0.80 -4.01
CA TYR A 170 -0.62 -0.90 -5.30
C TYR A 170 -2.06 -1.40 -5.17
N GLY A 171 -2.81 -1.36 -6.28
CA GLY A 171 -4.15 -1.90 -6.38
C GLY A 171 -5.12 -1.37 -5.31
N LYS A 172 -5.94 -2.26 -4.74
CA LYS A 172 -7.02 -1.90 -3.82
C LYS A 172 -6.52 -1.36 -2.48
N ILE A 173 -5.36 -1.81 -2.02
CA ILE A 173 -4.73 -1.26 -0.81
C ILE A 173 -4.28 0.18 -1.08
N ASN A 174 -3.64 0.46 -2.21
CA ASN A 174 -3.24 1.83 -2.57
C ASN A 174 -4.44 2.75 -2.78
N GLU A 175 -5.51 2.28 -3.42
CA GLU A 175 -6.77 3.06 -3.54
C GLU A 175 -7.32 3.42 -2.16
N LYS A 176 -7.36 2.47 -1.22
CA LYS A 176 -7.84 2.71 0.15
C LYS A 176 -6.92 3.66 0.89
N TYR A 177 -5.61 3.41 0.89
CA TYR A 177 -4.62 4.30 1.49
C TYR A 177 -4.76 5.72 0.94
N GLY A 178 -5.00 5.82 -0.37
CA GLY A 178 -5.20 7.09 -1.03
C GLY A 178 -6.43 7.85 -0.55
N SER A 179 -7.55 7.15 -0.34
CA SER A 179 -8.77 7.71 0.24
C SER A 179 -8.60 8.22 1.68
N GLN A 180 -7.56 7.78 2.39
CA GLN A 180 -7.25 8.20 3.75
C GLN A 180 -6.25 9.37 3.81
N GLY A 181 -5.90 9.95 2.67
CA GLY A 181 -4.92 11.03 2.61
C GLY A 181 -3.47 10.57 2.54
N TRP A 182 -3.23 9.32 2.10
CA TRP A 182 -1.88 8.79 1.87
C TRP A 182 -1.02 8.91 3.14
N GLU A 183 0.26 9.28 2.99
CA GLU A 183 1.18 9.45 4.11
C GLU A 183 0.71 10.57 5.05
N ASN A 184 -0.07 11.54 4.57
CA ASN A 184 -0.62 12.61 5.39
C ASN A 184 -1.78 12.16 6.30
N GLY A 185 -2.31 10.96 6.06
CA GLY A 185 -3.36 10.34 6.85
C GLY A 185 -2.86 9.73 8.17
N LYS A 186 -3.81 9.17 8.93
CA LYS A 186 -3.54 8.49 10.22
C LYS A 186 -2.67 7.24 10.08
N LEU A 187 -2.58 6.65 8.88
CA LEU A 187 -1.76 5.48 8.63
C LEU A 187 -0.26 5.81 8.56
N GLY A 188 0.12 7.04 8.18
CA GLY A 188 1.53 7.36 7.95
C GLY A 188 2.13 6.56 6.79
N TYR A 189 3.45 6.39 6.79
CA TYR A 189 4.17 5.69 5.72
C TYR A 189 3.90 4.18 5.70
N PRO A 190 3.97 3.53 4.52
CA PRO A 190 4.04 2.08 4.44
C PRO A 190 5.33 1.58 5.11
N MET A 191 5.19 0.54 5.93
CA MET A 191 6.31 -0.09 6.65
C MET A 191 6.74 -1.41 6.01
N GLU A 192 5.90 -2.04 5.21
CA GLU A 192 6.22 -3.30 4.54
C GLU A 192 5.57 -3.34 3.17
N ASP A 193 6.09 -4.17 2.26
CA ASP A 193 5.42 -4.44 1.00
C ASP A 193 4.15 -5.26 1.24
N GLU A 194 3.16 -5.14 0.34
CA GLU A 194 1.92 -5.91 0.39
C GLU A 194 2.19 -7.43 0.41
N LYS A 195 1.61 -8.13 1.38
CA LYS A 195 1.73 -9.57 1.57
C LYS A 195 0.41 -10.25 1.19
N SER A 196 0.51 -11.37 0.48
CA SER A 196 -0.63 -12.26 0.26
C SER A 196 -0.96 -13.01 1.55
N CYS A 197 -2.23 -13.00 1.92
CA CYS A 197 -2.76 -13.69 3.10
C CYS A 197 -3.72 -14.80 2.66
N PRO A 198 -3.54 -16.05 3.09
CA PRO A 198 -4.47 -17.13 2.74
C PRO A 198 -5.88 -16.86 3.33
N ILE A 199 -6.91 -17.39 2.67
CA ILE A 199 -8.28 -17.44 3.22
C ILE A 199 -8.44 -18.77 3.97
N LYS A 200 -9.12 -18.75 5.12
CA LYS A 200 -9.37 -19.94 5.96
C LYS A 200 -9.99 -21.06 5.13
N GLY A 201 -9.35 -22.25 5.13
CA GLY A 201 -9.78 -23.42 4.34
C GLY A 201 -9.08 -23.61 2.99
N ALA A 202 -8.17 -22.73 2.58
CA ALA A 202 -7.40 -22.90 1.35
C ALA A 202 -6.48 -24.15 1.40
N LYS A 203 -6.62 -25.05 0.42
CA LYS A 203 -5.76 -26.24 0.28
C LYS A 203 -4.32 -25.84 -0.08
N LYS A 204 -3.36 -26.52 0.55
CA LYS A 204 -1.91 -26.37 0.28
C LYS A 204 -1.65 -26.63 -1.22
N GLY A 205 -1.17 -25.62 -1.95
CA GLY A 205 -0.91 -25.68 -3.40
C GLY A 205 -1.55 -24.55 -4.21
N ASN A 206 -2.68 -23.98 -3.76
CA ASN A 206 -3.35 -22.82 -4.38
C ASN A 206 -3.10 -21.50 -3.64
N TYR A 207 -2.10 -21.48 -2.75
CA TYR A 207 -1.89 -20.47 -1.70
C TYR A 207 -1.63 -19.04 -2.19
N TYR A 208 -1.40 -18.82 -3.49
CA TYR A 208 -0.83 -17.56 -4.00
C TYR A 208 -1.59 -16.90 -5.15
N ALA A 209 -2.75 -17.43 -5.58
CA ALA A 209 -3.42 -16.91 -6.79
C ALA A 209 -4.82 -16.30 -6.56
N GLN A 210 -5.47 -16.52 -5.42
CA GLN A 210 -6.87 -16.11 -5.17
C GLN A 210 -7.15 -15.83 -3.69
N VAL A 211 -6.29 -15.04 -3.05
CA VAL A 211 -6.32 -14.84 -1.61
C VAL A 211 -6.19 -13.34 -1.29
N GLY A 212 -6.69 -12.92 -0.13
CA GLY A 212 -6.61 -11.52 0.25
C GLY A 212 -5.17 -11.04 0.43
N SER A 213 -5.01 -9.77 0.75
CA SER A 213 -3.72 -9.17 1.02
C SER A 213 -3.77 -8.24 2.22
N VAL A 214 -2.61 -8.02 2.83
CA VAL A 214 -2.43 -7.06 3.90
C VAL A 214 -1.18 -6.22 3.65
N GLN A 215 -1.23 -4.96 4.04
CA GLN A 215 -0.05 -4.09 4.11
C GLN A 215 -0.04 -3.32 5.43
N PHE A 216 1.13 -3.29 6.07
CA PHE A 216 1.37 -2.57 7.32
C PHE A 216 1.93 -1.18 7.06
N PHE A 217 1.47 -0.24 7.89
CA PHE A 217 1.80 1.17 7.90
C PHE A 217 2.13 1.60 9.34
N GLU A 218 2.72 2.78 9.52
CA GLU A 218 3.10 3.31 10.85
C GLU A 218 1.93 3.33 11.84
N GLY A 219 0.71 3.62 11.37
CA GLY A 219 -0.49 3.80 12.18
C GLY A 219 -1.50 2.64 12.13
N GLY A 220 -1.18 1.53 11.46
CA GLY A 220 -2.11 0.41 11.33
C GLY A 220 -1.81 -0.48 10.13
N ALA A 221 -2.82 -1.19 9.65
CA ALA A 221 -2.72 -1.98 8.43
C ALA A 221 -4.03 -1.96 7.65
N ILE A 222 -3.92 -2.20 6.34
CA ILE A 222 -5.04 -2.33 5.42
C ILE A 222 -5.11 -3.78 4.98
N TRP A 223 -6.27 -4.41 5.14
CA TRP A 223 -6.58 -5.72 4.56
C TRP A 223 -7.47 -5.53 3.34
N TYR A 224 -7.20 -6.32 2.31
CA TYR A 224 -8.07 -6.49 1.15
C TYR A 224 -8.48 -7.97 1.03
N ASN A 225 -9.77 -8.25 1.16
CA ASN A 225 -10.33 -9.56 0.84
C ASN A 225 -10.78 -9.55 -0.63
N MET A 226 -10.04 -10.24 -1.49
CA MET A 226 -10.33 -10.32 -2.92
C MET A 226 -11.63 -11.06 -3.25
N GLN A 227 -11.99 -12.08 -2.47
CA GLN A 227 -13.21 -12.87 -2.68
C GLN A 227 -14.46 -12.05 -2.37
N ALA A 228 -14.47 -11.36 -1.24
CA ALA A 228 -15.57 -10.50 -0.82
C ALA A 228 -15.54 -9.11 -1.49
N LYS A 229 -14.41 -8.76 -2.14
CA LYS A 229 -14.11 -7.42 -2.65
C LYS A 229 -14.22 -6.34 -1.58
N GLN A 230 -13.78 -6.65 -0.37
CA GLN A 230 -13.83 -5.77 0.80
C GLN A 230 -12.43 -5.28 1.15
N VAL A 231 -12.32 -4.01 1.54
CA VAL A 231 -11.08 -3.40 1.98
C VAL A 231 -11.34 -2.62 3.27
N ALA A 232 -10.52 -2.83 4.29
CA ALA A 232 -10.72 -2.25 5.60
C ALA A 232 -9.41 -1.96 6.31
N ILE A 233 -9.42 -0.90 7.11
CA ILE A 233 -8.31 -0.49 7.96
C ILE A 233 -8.52 -1.02 9.38
N VAL A 234 -7.45 -1.57 9.96
CA VAL A 234 -7.35 -1.78 11.41
C VAL A 234 -6.21 -0.89 11.92
N HIS A 235 -6.51 0.04 12.81
CA HIS A 235 -5.51 0.93 13.40
C HIS A 235 -4.72 0.25 14.51
N ASN A 236 -3.45 0.65 14.68
CA ASN A 236 -2.63 0.20 15.80
C ASN A 236 -3.30 0.53 17.14
N GLY A 237 -3.10 -0.35 18.12
CA GLY A 237 -3.71 -0.25 19.45
C GLY A 237 -4.51 -1.49 19.83
N PRO A 238 -5.39 -1.40 20.84
CA PRO A 238 -6.00 -2.58 21.48
C PRO A 238 -6.79 -3.48 20.53
N VAL A 239 -7.40 -2.93 19.48
CA VAL A 239 -8.10 -3.71 18.45
C VAL A 239 -7.14 -4.56 17.63
N MET A 240 -6.02 -3.99 17.16
CA MET A 240 -4.99 -4.70 16.41
C MET A 240 -4.34 -5.79 17.27
N GLU A 241 -4.02 -5.47 18.53
CA GLU A 241 -3.43 -6.45 19.46
C GLU A 241 -4.37 -7.64 19.70
N ARG A 242 -5.68 -7.37 19.84
CA ARG A 242 -6.66 -8.45 19.98
C ARG A 242 -6.80 -9.27 18.70
N LEU A 243 -6.79 -8.64 17.52
CA LEU A 243 -6.78 -9.37 16.24
C LEU A 243 -5.56 -10.29 16.12
N HIS A 244 -4.37 -9.79 16.50
CA HIS A 244 -3.14 -10.57 16.54
C HIS A 244 -3.28 -11.79 17.46
N GLN A 245 -3.74 -11.59 18.70
CA GLN A 245 -3.96 -12.67 19.67
C GLN A 245 -4.95 -13.73 19.17
N LEU A 246 -5.91 -13.33 18.34
CA LEU A 246 -6.92 -14.21 17.76
C LEU A 246 -6.47 -14.89 16.45
N GLY A 247 -5.22 -14.69 16.04
CA GLY A 247 -4.62 -15.38 14.88
C GLY A 247 -4.79 -14.64 13.56
N TRP A 248 -4.94 -13.30 13.58
CA TRP A 248 -5.09 -12.47 12.39
C TRP A 248 -6.27 -12.89 11.50
N GLU A 249 -6.19 -12.63 10.19
CA GLU A 249 -7.24 -12.93 9.21
C GLU A 249 -7.52 -14.43 8.98
N ILE A 250 -6.62 -15.31 9.42
CA ILE A 250 -6.83 -16.77 9.36
C ILE A 250 -7.46 -17.34 10.63
N GLY A 251 -7.58 -16.49 11.65
CA GLY A 251 -7.95 -16.84 13.01
C GLY A 251 -9.44 -17.04 13.24
N ASP A 252 -9.86 -16.72 14.46
CA ASP A 252 -11.24 -16.89 14.93
C ASP A 252 -12.21 -15.88 14.31
N LEU A 253 -11.73 -14.70 13.89
CA LEU A 253 -12.56 -13.59 13.40
C LEU A 253 -12.57 -13.43 11.88
N GLY A 254 -11.55 -13.91 11.17
CA GLY A 254 -11.43 -13.70 9.72
C GLY A 254 -10.98 -12.29 9.34
N TYR A 255 -11.23 -11.90 8.09
CA TYR A 255 -10.86 -10.57 7.57
C TYR A 255 -11.71 -9.46 8.21
N PRO A 256 -11.16 -8.23 8.36
CA PRO A 256 -11.97 -7.07 8.66
C PRO A 256 -12.89 -6.74 7.47
N THR A 257 -14.14 -6.37 7.75
CA THR A 257 -15.18 -6.19 6.72
C THR A 257 -15.48 -4.73 6.41
N MET A 258 -15.14 -3.82 7.33
CA MET A 258 -15.21 -2.36 7.16
C MET A 258 -14.24 -1.66 8.12
N ASP A 259 -14.01 -0.37 7.94
CA ASP A 259 -13.22 0.41 8.90
C ASP A 259 -13.93 0.49 10.26
N ALA A 260 -13.16 0.64 11.34
CA ALA A 260 -13.73 0.88 12.66
C ALA A 260 -14.62 2.14 12.69
N TYR A 261 -15.70 2.07 13.45
CA TYR A 261 -16.57 3.20 13.73
C TYR A 261 -16.73 3.43 15.23
N GLU A 262 -17.02 4.67 15.61
CA GLU A 262 -17.31 5.00 17.00
C GLU A 262 -18.66 4.42 17.44
N TRP A 263 -18.67 3.74 18.59
CA TRP A 263 -19.91 3.37 19.23
C TRP A 263 -20.53 4.61 19.87
N LYS A 264 -21.40 5.26 19.08
CA LYS A 264 -22.02 6.55 19.41
C LYS A 264 -22.57 6.57 20.84
N ASN A 265 -22.23 7.61 21.59
CA ASN A 265 -22.63 7.87 22.98
C ASN A 265 -22.15 6.83 24.03
N LYS A 266 -21.25 5.91 23.67
CA LYS A 266 -20.70 4.91 24.61
C LYS A 266 -19.19 5.08 24.86
N GLY A 267 -18.49 5.83 24.00
CA GLY A 267 -17.07 6.14 24.16
C GLY A 267 -16.16 4.96 23.85
N GLY A 268 -16.19 4.48 22.60
CA GLY A 268 -15.30 3.43 22.14
C GLY A 268 -15.42 3.15 20.64
N LEU A 269 -14.66 2.17 20.16
CA LEU A 269 -14.62 1.74 18.77
C LEU A 269 -15.18 0.33 18.60
N VAL A 270 -15.79 0.09 17.44
CA VAL A 270 -16.19 -1.23 16.96
C VAL A 270 -15.51 -1.49 15.62
N GLN A 271 -14.73 -2.56 15.55
CA GLN A 271 -14.12 -3.07 14.33
C GLN A 271 -14.81 -4.37 13.94
N GLN A 272 -15.43 -4.40 12.75
CA GLN A 272 -16.16 -5.58 12.28
C GLN A 272 -15.26 -6.52 11.49
N PHE A 273 -15.50 -7.82 11.66
CA PHE A 273 -14.83 -8.92 10.99
C PHE A 273 -15.86 -9.92 10.43
N GLU A 274 -15.40 -10.86 9.62
CA GLU A 274 -16.25 -11.89 9.00
C GLU A 274 -17.03 -12.70 10.06
N GLU A 275 -16.38 -13.08 11.15
CA GLU A 275 -16.90 -13.99 12.18
C GLU A 275 -17.16 -13.33 13.54
N GLY A 276 -17.27 -11.99 13.58
CA GLY A 276 -17.58 -11.26 14.80
C GLY A 276 -17.21 -9.77 14.73
N ASP A 277 -17.10 -9.15 15.90
CA ASP A 277 -16.49 -7.83 16.03
C ASP A 277 -15.48 -7.79 17.18
N ILE A 278 -14.56 -6.83 17.15
CA ILE A 278 -13.75 -6.43 18.30
C ILE A 278 -14.23 -5.06 18.76
N ARG A 279 -14.50 -4.93 20.05
CA ARG A 279 -14.94 -3.68 20.67
C ARG A 279 -13.92 -3.19 21.68
N TRP A 280 -13.59 -1.91 21.58
CA TRP A 280 -12.67 -1.24 22.48
C TRP A 280 -13.33 -0.06 23.15
N LYS A 281 -13.30 0.01 24.48
CA LYS A 281 -13.74 1.18 25.23
C LYS A 281 -12.59 2.16 25.38
N TYR A 282 -12.82 3.44 25.13
CA TYR A 282 -11.76 4.44 25.28
C TYR A 282 -11.21 4.46 26.71
N GLY A 283 -9.89 4.53 26.81
CA GLY A 283 -9.16 4.53 28.07
C GLY A 283 -8.88 3.14 28.67
N THR A 284 -9.36 2.04 28.07
CA THR A 284 -8.99 0.69 28.50
C THR A 284 -7.74 0.20 27.77
N ALA A 285 -6.93 -0.62 28.44
CA ALA A 285 -5.73 -1.21 27.84
C ALA A 285 -6.05 -2.29 26.80
N GLU A 286 -7.20 -2.96 26.95
CA GLU A 286 -7.61 -4.08 26.10
C GLU A 286 -8.92 -3.81 25.38
N ALA A 287 -9.05 -4.40 24.19
CA ALA A 287 -10.29 -4.56 23.44
C ALA A 287 -10.70 -6.03 23.49
N PHE A 288 -11.99 -6.35 23.40
CA PHE A 288 -12.47 -7.74 23.45
C PHE A 288 -13.35 -8.07 22.25
N SER A 289 -13.25 -9.33 21.80
CA SER A 289 -14.00 -9.86 20.67
C SER A 289 -15.35 -10.40 21.11
N ILE A 290 -16.31 -10.37 20.18
CA ILE A 290 -17.60 -11.03 20.33
C ILE A 290 -17.79 -11.88 19.07
N LYS A 291 -17.69 -13.21 19.24
CA LYS A 291 -17.61 -14.17 18.13
C LYS A 291 -19.00 -14.71 17.75
N LYS A 292 -19.24 -14.92 16.46
CA LYS A 292 -20.51 -15.45 15.93
C LYS A 292 -20.75 -16.93 16.30
N LYS A 293 -19.68 -17.73 16.43
CA LYS A 293 -19.71 -19.20 16.50
C LYS A 293 -20.54 -19.81 17.64
N ASN A 294 -20.82 -19.08 18.73
CA ASN A 294 -21.39 -19.64 19.96
C ASN A 294 -22.67 -18.93 20.45
N ASN A 295 -23.45 -18.33 19.54
CA ASN A 295 -24.73 -17.65 19.83
C ASN A 295 -24.66 -16.44 20.79
N ILE A 296 -23.49 -16.10 21.34
CA ILE A 296 -23.31 -14.88 22.13
C ILE A 296 -23.55 -13.64 21.28
N TYR A 297 -23.04 -13.62 20.05
CA TYR A 297 -23.08 -12.43 19.19
C TYR A 297 -24.51 -11.91 18.94
N SER A 298 -25.45 -12.78 18.57
CA SER A 298 -26.84 -12.38 18.31
C SER A 298 -27.55 -11.87 19.56
N LEU A 299 -27.37 -12.54 20.70
CA LEU A 299 -27.91 -12.12 21.99
C LEU A 299 -27.31 -10.79 22.46
N TYR A 300 -26.02 -10.61 22.22
CA TYR A 300 -25.33 -9.37 22.54
C TYR A 300 -25.87 -8.22 21.70
N LEU A 301 -25.98 -8.36 20.37
CA LEU A 301 -26.53 -7.28 19.52
C LEU A 301 -27.95 -6.85 19.94
N GLN A 302 -28.80 -7.80 20.36
CA GLN A 302 -30.14 -7.52 20.88
C GLN A 302 -30.14 -6.77 22.23
N ASN A 303 -29.05 -6.84 22.98
CA ASN A 303 -28.95 -6.32 24.35
C ASN A 303 -27.76 -5.37 24.57
N GLN A 304 -27.06 -4.94 23.51
CA GLN A 304 -25.76 -4.26 23.59
C GLN A 304 -25.83 -2.97 24.40
N ASP A 305 -26.94 -2.23 24.33
CA ASP A 305 -27.12 -0.99 25.11
C ASP A 305 -27.25 -1.23 26.61
N ARG A 306 -27.79 -2.40 26.99
CA ARG A 306 -28.01 -2.82 28.38
C ARG A 306 -26.77 -3.51 28.95
N LEU A 307 -26.03 -4.25 28.13
CA LEU A 307 -24.83 -4.99 28.52
C LEU A 307 -23.57 -4.11 28.57
N GLY A 308 -23.42 -3.17 27.64
CA GLY A 308 -22.21 -2.34 27.51
C GLY A 308 -21.08 -3.04 26.74
N PHE A 309 -19.84 -2.62 27.00
CA PHE A 309 -18.67 -3.25 26.39
C PHE A 309 -18.38 -4.64 26.96
N PRO A 310 -17.83 -5.56 26.15
CA PRO A 310 -17.23 -6.78 26.68
C PRO A 310 -16.02 -6.43 27.57
N ILE A 311 -15.85 -7.17 28.68
CA ILE A 311 -14.74 -6.96 29.62
C ILE A 311 -13.78 -8.15 29.70
N ASN A 312 -14.08 -9.23 28.97
CA ASN A 312 -13.25 -10.40 28.80
C ASN A 312 -13.53 -11.07 27.45
N GLU A 313 -12.63 -11.97 27.04
CA GLU A 313 -12.92 -12.88 25.94
C GLU A 313 -13.99 -13.90 26.34
N GLU A 314 -14.61 -14.50 25.34
CA GLU A 314 -15.45 -15.67 25.51
C GLU A 314 -14.68 -16.81 26.19
N MET A 315 -15.28 -17.42 27.21
CA MET A 315 -14.71 -18.53 27.98
C MET A 315 -15.61 -19.76 27.89
N ASN A 316 -15.00 -20.95 27.89
CA ASN A 316 -15.72 -22.21 28.04
C ASN A 316 -15.51 -22.73 29.47
N VAL A 317 -16.58 -22.71 30.27
CA VAL A 317 -16.57 -23.18 31.66
C VAL A 317 -17.43 -24.44 31.75
N GLY A 318 -16.79 -25.60 31.78
CA GLY A 318 -17.49 -26.89 31.91
C GLY A 318 -18.44 -27.21 30.74
N GLY A 319 -18.11 -26.78 29.52
CA GLY A 319 -18.95 -26.94 28.32
C GLY A 319 -19.96 -25.80 28.11
N ILE A 320 -20.05 -24.86 29.06
CA ILE A 320 -20.94 -23.70 28.96
C ILE A 320 -20.13 -22.49 28.51
N ILE A 321 -20.52 -21.95 27.36
CA ILE A 321 -19.92 -20.72 26.83
C ILE A 321 -20.46 -19.52 27.61
N THR A 322 -19.54 -18.67 28.09
CA THR A 322 -19.86 -17.46 28.85
C THR A 322 -18.99 -16.28 28.41
N GLN A 323 -19.57 -15.09 28.41
CA GLN A 323 -18.84 -13.82 28.27
C GLN A 323 -19.45 -12.77 29.18
N SER A 324 -18.59 -11.97 29.79
CA SER A 324 -18.98 -10.88 30.70
C SER A 324 -18.88 -9.53 30.00
N PHE A 325 -19.78 -8.65 30.38
CA PHE A 325 -19.91 -7.28 29.90
C PHE A 325 -20.02 -6.34 31.10
N GLU A 326 -19.83 -5.05 30.88
CA GLU A 326 -19.83 -4.03 31.94
C GLU A 326 -21.05 -4.10 32.89
N LYS A 327 -22.21 -4.49 32.36
CA LYS A 327 -23.49 -4.49 33.08
C LYS A 327 -24.19 -5.85 33.07
N GLY A 328 -23.47 -6.93 32.84
CA GLY A 328 -24.08 -8.25 32.80
C GLY A 328 -23.22 -9.34 32.19
N ASN A 329 -23.82 -10.47 31.88
CA ASN A 329 -23.16 -11.57 31.19
C ASN A 329 -24.13 -12.28 30.24
N ILE A 330 -23.55 -12.99 29.27
CA ILE A 330 -24.25 -13.97 28.46
C ILE A 330 -23.64 -15.33 28.78
N THR A 331 -24.43 -16.25 29.32
CA THR A 331 -23.97 -17.57 29.76
C THR A 331 -24.93 -18.64 29.26
N GLY A 332 -24.43 -19.63 28.52
CA GLY A 332 -25.24 -20.75 28.02
C GLY A 332 -26.46 -20.29 27.21
N GLY A 333 -26.31 -19.22 26.42
CA GLY A 333 -27.39 -18.64 25.61
C GLY A 333 -28.42 -17.81 26.40
N LYS A 334 -28.16 -17.48 27.66
CA LYS A 334 -29.04 -16.62 28.48
C LYS A 334 -28.37 -15.29 28.80
N VAL A 335 -29.12 -14.21 28.66
CA VAL A 335 -28.68 -12.85 29.00
C VAL A 335 -29.06 -12.52 30.43
N THR A 336 -28.09 -12.10 31.24
CA THR A 336 -28.32 -11.61 32.61
C THR A 336 -27.83 -10.16 32.69
N ILE A 337 -28.71 -9.24 33.10
CA ILE A 337 -28.36 -7.83 33.34
C ILE A 337 -28.22 -7.60 34.84
N SER A 338 -27.06 -7.06 35.25
CA SER A 338 -26.82 -6.62 36.62
C SER A 338 -27.71 -5.41 36.93
N LYS A 339 -28.33 -5.41 38.12
CA LYS A 339 -29.20 -4.31 38.58
C LYS A 339 -28.43 -3.03 38.82
#